data_AF-A0A1I2ZYG8-F1
#
_entry.id   AF-A0A1I2ZYG8-F1
#
_cell.length_a   1.000
_cell.length_b   1.000
_cell.length_c   1.000
_cell.angle_alpha   90.00
_cell.angle_beta   90.00
_cell.angle_gamma   90.00
#
_symmetry.space_group_name_H-M   'P 1'
#
loop_
_entity.id
_entity.type
_entity.pdbx_description
1 polymer ?
#
loop_
_entity_poly.entity_id
_entity_poly.type
_entity_poly.pdbx_seq_one_letter_code
_entity_poly.pdbx_strand_id
1 'polypeptide(L)'
;MWDRNLAIDLIAEIIVDEYEKENLLKSGDGFQQSYTELRKQFPSCDEREIINIMHLACKLYSYRFSEKSELVVTAPNSFDLRTRKTKTVIEELIKNAEKSITLTGYSISDYFSEMLDILVKKGTQGLYINLYINDLDKHRERIDKLLLYSGRFIKVYSYNRQNEDKMAALHAKIIVVDDKKAFISSANLSYHGMKGNIEMGILIESIEKSKKIQETLKILRSHKIFEKYT
;
A
#
# COMPACT_ATOMS: atom_id res chain seq x y z
N MET A 1 21.31 -18.18 -21.88
CA MET A 1 22.10 -16.99 -21.53
C MET A 1 22.04 -16.10 -22.75
N TRP A 2 21.22 -15.04 -22.73
CA TRP A 2 21.13 -14.12 -23.88
C TRP A 2 22.44 -13.33 -23.96
N ASP A 3 22.99 -13.22 -25.17
CA ASP A 3 24.20 -12.46 -25.43
C ASP A 3 23.93 -10.98 -25.07
N ARG A 4 24.70 -10.42 -24.13
CA ARG A 4 24.49 -9.04 -23.67
C ARG A 4 24.95 -8.08 -24.76
N ASN A 5 24.00 -7.48 -25.46
CA ASN A 5 24.29 -6.41 -26.41
C ASN A 5 24.38 -5.07 -25.66
N LEU A 6 25.60 -4.61 -25.42
CA LEU A 6 25.90 -3.38 -24.69
C LEU A 6 25.22 -2.13 -25.28
N ALA A 7 24.98 -2.12 -26.60
CA ALA A 7 24.30 -1.02 -27.28
C ALA A 7 22.80 -0.97 -26.93
N ILE A 8 22.16 -2.14 -26.80
CA ILE A 8 20.76 -2.24 -26.39
C ILE A 8 20.58 -1.84 -24.92
N ASP A 9 21.53 -2.20 -24.06
CA ASP A 9 21.52 -1.78 -22.65
C ASP A 9 21.61 -0.25 -22.52
N LEU A 10 22.52 0.39 -23.27
CA LEU A 10 22.65 1.85 -23.30
C LEU A 10 21.38 2.55 -23.82
N ILE A 11 20.77 2.02 -24.88
CA ILE A 11 19.51 2.56 -25.43
C ILE A 11 18.40 2.47 -24.39
N ALA A 12 18.31 1.35 -23.66
CA ALA A 12 17.31 1.19 -22.61
C ALA A 12 17.49 2.23 -21.49
N GLU A 13 18.73 2.50 -21.04
CA GLU A 13 19.01 3.55 -20.05
C GLU A 13 18.58 4.95 -20.55
N ILE A 14 18.90 5.28 -21.80
CA ILE A 14 18.49 6.56 -22.41
C ILE A 14 16.96 6.70 -22.43
N ILE A 15 16.24 5.65 -22.86
CA ILE A 15 14.77 5.65 -22.90
C ILE A 15 14.18 5.87 -21.50
N VAL A 16 14.76 5.24 -20.47
CA VAL A 16 14.30 5.39 -19.08
C VAL A 16 14.51 6.83 -18.61
N ASP A 17 15.71 7.37 -18.79
CA ASP A 17 16.04 8.74 -18.36
C ASP A 17 15.15 9.78 -19.05
N GLU A 18 14.92 9.62 -20.35
CA GLU A 18 14.05 10.47 -21.16
C GLU A 18 12.57 10.35 -20.72
N TYR A 19 12.09 9.13 -20.46
CA TYR A 19 10.74 8.88 -19.97
C TYR A 19 10.48 9.51 -18.59
N GLU A 20 11.44 9.41 -17.67
CA GLU A 20 11.33 10.02 -16.34
C GLU A 20 11.36 11.55 -16.41
N LYS A 21 12.23 12.13 -17.25
CA LYS A 21 12.29 13.58 -17.48
C LYS A 21 11.00 14.13 -18.10
N GLU A 22 10.43 13.47 -19.11
CA GLU A 22 9.17 13.90 -19.72
C GLU A 22 7.99 13.81 -18.75
N ASN A 23 7.91 12.77 -17.93
CA ASN A 23 6.89 12.69 -16.87
C ASN A 23 7.00 13.83 -15.84
N LEU A 24 8.20 14.35 -15.60
CA LEU A 24 8.46 15.45 -14.68
C LEU A 24 8.23 16.83 -15.33
N LEU A 25 8.62 17.02 -16.59
CA LEU A 25 8.72 18.34 -17.24
C LEU A 25 7.64 18.61 -18.30
N LYS A 26 6.98 17.58 -18.86
CA LYS A 26 5.99 17.67 -19.95
C LYS A 26 6.44 18.55 -21.14
N SER A 27 7.69 18.42 -21.55
CA SER A 27 8.33 19.27 -22.56
C SER A 27 7.95 18.93 -24.00
N GLY A 28 7.43 17.74 -24.28
CA GLY A 28 6.94 17.33 -25.60
C GLY A 28 8.02 17.02 -26.64
N ASP A 29 9.30 17.08 -26.28
CA ASP A 29 10.45 16.86 -27.18
C ASP A 29 11.51 15.91 -26.57
N GLY A 30 11.19 15.27 -25.44
CA GLY A 30 12.17 14.60 -24.60
C GLY A 30 12.55 13.19 -25.01
N PHE A 31 12.38 12.79 -26.28
CA PHE A 31 12.72 11.45 -26.78
C PHE A 31 13.69 11.45 -27.99
N GLN A 32 14.31 12.59 -28.28
CA GLN A 32 15.19 12.77 -29.45
C GLN A 32 16.44 11.89 -29.38
N GLN A 33 17.00 11.67 -28.19
CA GLN A 33 18.20 10.85 -28.04
C GLN A 33 17.87 9.38 -28.22
N SER A 34 16.77 8.90 -27.62
CA SER A 34 16.25 7.54 -27.85
C SER A 34 15.99 7.28 -29.33
N TYR A 35 15.34 8.21 -30.02
CA TYR A 35 15.05 8.07 -31.46
C TYR A 35 16.34 7.95 -32.28
N THR A 36 17.33 8.80 -31.99
CA THR A 36 18.62 8.83 -32.70
C THR A 36 19.40 7.53 -32.51
N GLU A 37 19.51 7.02 -31.28
CA GLU A 37 20.26 5.79 -31.01
C GLU A 37 19.54 4.54 -31.53
N LEU A 38 18.21 4.49 -31.46
CA LEU A 38 17.43 3.41 -32.08
C LEU A 38 17.58 3.39 -33.60
N ARG A 39 17.60 4.55 -34.26
CA ARG A 39 17.85 4.65 -35.71
C ARG A 39 19.22 4.11 -36.11
N LYS A 40 20.26 4.35 -35.30
CA LYS A 40 21.61 3.80 -35.54
C LYS A 40 21.62 2.28 -35.37
N GLN A 41 20.93 1.77 -34.36
CA GLN A 41 20.92 0.35 -34.03
C GLN A 41 20.03 -0.48 -34.98
N PHE A 42 18.96 0.11 -35.50
CA PHE A 42 17.99 -0.52 -36.41
C PHE A 42 17.87 0.26 -37.73
N PRO A 43 18.94 0.31 -38.56
CA PRO A 43 18.99 1.15 -39.75
C PRO A 43 17.98 0.72 -40.84
N SER A 44 17.51 -0.54 -40.79
CA SER A 44 16.51 -1.07 -41.71
C SER A 44 15.08 -0.71 -41.33
N CYS A 45 14.84 -0.21 -40.11
CA CYS A 45 13.51 0.16 -39.65
C CYS A 45 13.10 1.55 -40.17
N ASP A 46 11.84 1.70 -40.56
CA ASP A 46 11.26 3.00 -40.88
C ASP A 46 10.96 3.83 -39.61
N GLU A 47 10.57 5.10 -39.81
CA GLU A 47 10.28 6.00 -38.69
C GLU A 47 9.15 5.49 -37.78
N ARG A 48 8.11 4.88 -38.35
CA ARG A 48 6.97 4.36 -37.58
C ARG A 48 7.39 3.15 -36.76
N GLU A 49 8.22 2.28 -37.31
CA GLU A 49 8.76 1.12 -36.61
C GLU A 49 9.63 1.53 -35.42
N ILE A 50 10.49 2.53 -35.57
CA ILE A 50 11.27 3.09 -34.46
C ILE A 50 10.37 3.67 -33.36
N ILE A 51 9.38 4.48 -33.73
CA ILE A 51 8.41 5.05 -32.78
C ILE A 51 7.64 3.93 -32.06
N ASN A 52 7.25 2.86 -32.76
CA ASN A 52 6.57 1.72 -32.15
C ASN A 52 7.47 0.98 -31.15
N ILE A 53 8.77 0.82 -31.44
CA ILE A 53 9.75 0.26 -30.50
C ILE A 53 9.83 1.13 -29.25
N MET A 54 9.92 2.45 -29.41
CA MET A 54 9.94 3.40 -28.28
C MET A 54 8.65 3.32 -27.46
N HIS A 55 7.49 3.33 -28.10
CA HIS A 55 6.21 3.17 -27.43
C HIS A 55 6.11 1.84 -26.68
N LEU A 56 6.62 0.75 -27.26
CA LEU A 56 6.65 -0.56 -26.60
C LEU A 56 7.57 -0.53 -25.38
N ALA A 57 8.77 0.04 -25.50
CA ALA A 57 9.72 0.18 -24.39
C ALA A 57 9.13 1.03 -23.26
N CYS A 58 8.55 2.19 -23.57
CA CYS A 58 7.87 3.05 -22.59
C CYS A 58 6.66 2.37 -21.96
N LYS A 59 5.86 1.60 -22.72
CA LYS A 59 4.75 0.81 -22.17
C LYS A 59 5.22 -0.33 -21.27
N LEU A 60 6.29 -1.03 -21.62
CA LEU A 60 6.85 -2.11 -20.78
C LEU A 60 7.47 -1.54 -19.51
N TYR A 61 8.14 -0.39 -19.60
CA TYR A 61 8.63 0.37 -18.46
C TYR A 61 7.46 0.76 -17.57
N SER A 62 6.45 1.47 -18.10
CA SER A 62 5.29 1.90 -17.33
C SER A 62 4.46 0.75 -16.77
N TYR A 63 4.39 -0.40 -17.46
CA TYR A 63 3.73 -1.61 -16.97
C TYR A 63 4.45 -2.21 -15.75
N ARG A 64 5.79 -2.12 -15.72
CA ARG A 64 6.57 -2.49 -14.52
C ARG A 64 6.26 -1.58 -13.33
N PHE A 65 5.83 -0.34 -13.58
CA PHE A 65 5.39 0.61 -12.56
C PHE A 65 3.86 0.74 -12.45
N SER A 66 3.07 -0.01 -13.24
CA SER A 66 1.62 0.07 -13.15
C SER A 66 1.21 -0.59 -11.85
N GLU A 67 0.89 0.24 -10.86
CA GLU A 67 0.42 -0.20 -9.55
C GLU A 67 -0.83 -1.06 -9.78
N LYS A 68 -0.75 -2.33 -9.37
CA LYS A 68 -1.94 -3.19 -9.39
C LYS A 68 -2.88 -2.69 -8.31
N SER A 69 -4.04 -2.22 -8.72
CA SER A 69 -5.11 -1.82 -7.81
C SER A 69 -6.35 -2.69 -8.05
N GLU A 70 -7.00 -3.08 -6.96
CA GLU A 70 -8.18 -3.94 -6.98
C GLU A 70 -9.28 -3.32 -6.11
N LEU A 71 -10.51 -3.31 -6.63
CA LEU A 71 -11.70 -2.94 -5.86
C LEU A 71 -12.11 -4.08 -4.92
N VAL A 72 -12.26 -3.73 -3.65
CA VAL A 72 -12.68 -4.63 -2.57
C VAL A 72 -13.95 -4.08 -1.96
N VAL A 73 -14.93 -4.96 -1.70
CA VAL A 73 -16.25 -4.52 -1.21
C VAL A 73 -16.73 -5.35 -0.02
N THR A 74 -17.42 -4.68 0.89
CA THR A 74 -18.42 -5.32 1.75
C THR A 74 -19.78 -5.01 1.13
N ALA A 75 -20.56 -6.03 0.82
CA ALA A 75 -21.91 -5.87 0.28
C ALA A 75 -22.72 -7.14 0.59
N PRO A 76 -24.05 -7.06 0.72
CA PRO A 76 -24.91 -8.21 0.96
C PRO A 76 -24.64 -9.33 -0.05
N ASN A 77 -24.74 -10.58 0.38
CA ASN A 77 -24.47 -11.74 -0.47
C ASN A 77 -25.42 -11.85 -1.69
N SER A 78 -26.55 -11.14 -1.68
CA SER A 78 -27.47 -11.03 -2.82
C SER A 78 -26.90 -10.23 -3.99
N PHE A 79 -25.81 -9.48 -3.80
CA PHE A 79 -25.10 -8.78 -4.86
C PHE A 79 -24.04 -9.71 -5.47
N ASP A 80 -24.31 -10.19 -6.69
CA ASP A 80 -23.34 -10.94 -7.50
C ASP A 80 -22.30 -9.99 -8.11
N LEU A 81 -21.39 -9.53 -7.25
CA LEU A 81 -20.26 -8.69 -7.65
C LEU A 81 -19.04 -9.57 -7.86
N ARG A 82 -18.40 -9.46 -9.04
CA ARG A 82 -17.09 -10.07 -9.34
C ARG A 82 -15.93 -9.33 -8.64
N THR A 83 -16.10 -9.02 -7.36
CA THR A 83 -15.12 -8.29 -6.54
C THR A 83 -14.86 -9.03 -5.24
N ARG A 84 -13.63 -8.93 -4.74
CA ARG A 84 -13.25 -9.61 -3.51
C ARG A 84 -13.92 -8.97 -2.30
N LYS A 85 -14.21 -9.81 -1.30
CA LYS A 85 -14.85 -9.38 -0.06
C LYS A 85 -13.83 -8.78 0.91
N THR A 86 -14.19 -7.68 1.56
CA THR A 86 -13.34 -6.98 2.56
C THR A 86 -12.79 -7.92 3.62
N LYS A 87 -13.64 -8.77 4.22
CA LYS A 87 -13.21 -9.78 5.19
C LYS A 87 -12.07 -10.65 4.66
N THR A 88 -12.25 -11.21 3.46
CA THR A 88 -11.28 -12.12 2.83
C THR A 88 -9.95 -11.41 2.57
N VAL A 89 -9.98 -10.18 2.07
CA VAL A 89 -8.77 -9.38 1.83
C VAL A 89 -8.01 -9.08 3.11
N ILE A 90 -8.72 -8.66 4.17
CA ILE A 90 -8.10 -8.38 5.48
C ILE A 90 -7.45 -9.64 6.06
N GLU A 91 -8.15 -10.78 6.01
CA GLU A 91 -7.63 -12.06 6.49
C GLU A 91 -6.38 -12.49 5.74
N GLU A 92 -6.40 -12.41 4.40
CA GLU A 92 -5.24 -12.76 3.58
C GLU A 92 -4.05 -11.85 3.84
N LEU A 93 -4.26 -10.54 3.94
CA LEU A 93 -3.20 -9.57 4.23
C LEU A 93 -2.52 -9.90 5.56
N ILE A 94 -3.30 -10.15 6.61
CA ILE A 94 -2.76 -10.46 7.94
C ILE A 94 -2.08 -11.82 7.95
N LYS A 95 -2.71 -12.86 7.40
CA LYS A 95 -2.18 -14.24 7.42
C LYS A 95 -0.90 -14.38 6.59
N ASN A 96 -0.82 -13.71 5.45
CA ASN A 96 0.30 -13.84 4.51
C ASN A 96 1.45 -12.84 4.75
N ALA A 97 1.33 -11.92 5.71
CA ALA A 97 2.41 -10.99 6.03
C ALA A 97 3.67 -11.70 6.52
N GLU A 98 4.85 -11.24 6.07
CA GLU A 98 6.15 -11.86 6.36
C GLU A 98 7.13 -10.96 7.13
N LYS A 99 6.95 -9.64 7.09
CA LYS A 99 7.91 -8.66 7.65
C LYS A 99 7.25 -7.64 8.56
N SER A 100 6.14 -7.06 8.13
CA SER A 100 5.48 -5.99 8.86
C SER A 100 3.99 -5.89 8.57
N ILE A 101 3.24 -5.45 9.58
CA ILE A 101 1.84 -5.07 9.45
C ILE A 101 1.66 -3.73 10.17
N THR A 102 1.16 -2.72 9.46
CA THR A 102 0.69 -1.47 10.05
C THR A 102 -0.81 -1.36 9.80
N LEU A 103 -1.61 -1.14 10.83
CA LEU A 103 -3.06 -1.01 10.69
C LEU A 103 -3.65 0.07 11.59
N THR A 104 -4.76 0.67 11.16
CA THR A 104 -5.53 1.61 11.97
C THR A 104 -6.85 1.00 12.45
N GLY A 105 -7.16 1.22 13.72
CA GLY A 105 -8.39 0.76 14.37
C GLY A 105 -9.19 1.96 14.89
N TYR A 106 -10.07 2.50 14.06
CA TYR A 106 -11.07 3.48 14.53
C TYR A 106 -12.11 2.80 15.43
N SER A 107 -12.67 1.70 14.95
CA SER A 107 -13.60 0.84 15.68
C SER A 107 -13.16 -0.62 15.51
N ILE A 108 -12.97 -1.31 16.64
CA ILE A 108 -12.58 -2.72 16.71
C ILE A 108 -13.68 -3.45 17.47
N SER A 109 -14.24 -4.51 16.89
CA SER A 109 -15.23 -5.36 17.57
C SER A 109 -14.74 -6.79 17.75
N ASP A 110 -15.46 -7.59 18.52
CA ASP A 110 -15.08 -8.98 18.84
C ASP A 110 -14.99 -9.87 17.60
N TYR A 111 -15.63 -9.46 16.50
CA TYR A 111 -15.54 -10.11 15.20
C TYR A 111 -14.11 -10.10 14.63
N PHE A 112 -13.24 -9.19 15.08
CA PHE A 112 -11.85 -9.10 14.68
C PHE A 112 -10.89 -9.83 15.63
N SER A 113 -11.38 -10.46 16.70
CA SER A 113 -10.57 -11.13 17.74
C SER A 113 -9.61 -12.19 17.18
N GLU A 114 -10.07 -13.03 16.25
CA GLU A 114 -9.22 -14.04 15.60
C GLU A 114 -8.02 -13.39 14.90
N MET A 115 -8.22 -12.23 14.26
CA MET A 115 -7.14 -11.52 13.59
C MET A 115 -6.18 -10.90 14.61
N LEU A 116 -6.67 -10.40 15.75
CA LEU A 116 -5.81 -9.92 16.84
C LEU A 116 -4.92 -11.04 17.38
N ASP A 117 -5.45 -12.25 17.55
CA ASP A 117 -4.66 -13.42 17.98
C ASP A 117 -3.56 -13.78 16.96
N ILE A 118 -3.86 -13.68 15.65
CA ILE A 118 -2.86 -13.88 14.59
C ILE A 118 -1.78 -12.78 14.62
N LEU A 119 -2.16 -11.51 14.84
CA LEU A 119 -1.22 -10.40 14.97
C LEU A 119 -0.27 -10.62 16.16
N VAL A 120 -0.79 -11.04 17.32
CA VAL A 120 0.02 -11.39 18.49
C VAL A 120 1.01 -12.51 18.15
N LYS A 121 0.51 -13.62 17.57
CA LYS A 121 1.35 -14.75 17.16
C LYS A 121 2.47 -14.33 16.20
N LYS A 122 2.17 -13.50 15.21
CA LYS A 122 3.19 -12.99 14.27
C LYS A 122 4.19 -12.07 14.95
N GLY A 123 3.73 -11.20 15.84
CA GLY A 123 4.58 -10.32 16.63
C GLY A 123 5.57 -11.08 17.51
N THR A 124 5.13 -12.17 18.16
CA THR A 124 6.02 -13.03 18.97
C THR A 124 7.01 -13.83 18.10
N GLN A 125 6.70 -14.04 16.82
CA GLN A 125 7.60 -14.61 15.81
C GLN A 125 8.55 -13.59 15.19
N GLY A 126 8.50 -12.31 15.60
CA GLY A 126 9.42 -11.26 15.15
C GLY A 126 8.91 -10.37 14.01
N LEU A 127 7.64 -10.48 13.59
CA LEU A 127 7.05 -9.51 12.67
C LEU A 127 6.82 -8.17 13.36
N TYR A 128 7.11 -7.07 12.65
CA TYR A 128 6.82 -5.73 13.17
C TYR A 128 5.34 -5.38 12.99
N ILE A 129 4.61 -5.26 14.09
CA ILE A 129 3.20 -4.88 14.13
C ILE A 129 3.09 -3.46 14.69
N ASN A 130 2.50 -2.54 13.92
CA ASN A 130 2.13 -1.20 14.38
C ASN A 130 0.61 -1.05 14.33
N LEU A 131 -0.03 -0.95 15.49
CA LEU A 131 -1.46 -0.72 15.60
C LEU A 131 -1.71 0.72 16.06
N TYR A 132 -2.46 1.48 15.26
CA TYR A 132 -2.87 2.86 15.57
C TYR A 132 -4.35 2.88 15.92
N ILE A 133 -4.71 3.36 17.10
CA ILE A 133 -6.06 3.25 17.64
C ILE A 133 -6.61 4.64 17.90
N ASN A 134 -7.87 4.88 17.53
CA ASN A 134 -8.51 6.18 17.74
C ASN A 134 -8.80 6.49 19.22
N ASP A 135 -9.14 5.46 19.98
CA ASP A 135 -9.50 5.55 21.38
C ASP A 135 -9.08 4.26 22.08
N LEU A 136 -7.92 4.28 22.72
CA LEU A 136 -7.34 3.08 23.33
C LEU A 136 -8.21 2.57 24.49
N ASP A 137 -8.71 3.47 25.34
CA ASP A 137 -9.50 3.11 26.51
C ASP A 137 -10.81 2.42 26.11
N LYS A 138 -11.49 2.95 25.09
CA LYS A 138 -12.73 2.35 24.56
C LYS A 138 -12.56 0.92 24.06
N HIS A 139 -11.38 0.59 23.53
CA HIS A 139 -11.12 -0.70 22.90
C HIS A 139 -10.24 -1.62 23.77
N ARG A 140 -9.86 -1.18 24.98
CA ARG A 140 -8.84 -1.81 25.82
C ARG A 140 -9.07 -3.30 26.05
N GLU A 141 -10.30 -3.69 26.40
CA GLU A 141 -10.66 -5.09 26.64
C GLU A 141 -10.48 -5.98 25.42
N ARG A 142 -10.62 -5.44 24.21
CA ARG A 142 -10.52 -6.21 22.96
C ARG A 142 -9.08 -6.38 22.50
N ILE A 143 -8.22 -5.43 22.86
CA ILE A 143 -6.82 -5.39 22.46
C ILE A 143 -5.86 -5.76 23.59
N ASP A 144 -6.38 -6.19 24.74
CA ASP A 144 -5.65 -6.47 25.98
C ASP A 144 -4.45 -7.39 25.74
N LYS A 145 -4.64 -8.45 24.95
CA LYS A 145 -3.57 -9.37 24.53
C LYS A 145 -2.48 -8.63 23.75
N LEU A 146 -2.83 -7.78 22.78
CA LEU A 146 -1.84 -7.00 22.04
C LEU A 146 -1.08 -6.02 22.94
N LEU A 147 -1.75 -5.44 23.94
CA LEU A 147 -1.11 -4.58 24.94
C LEU A 147 -0.13 -5.38 25.81
N LEU A 148 -0.51 -6.58 26.25
CA LEU A 148 0.32 -7.48 27.05
C LEU A 148 1.62 -7.88 26.32
N TYR A 149 1.54 -8.12 25.01
CA TYR A 149 2.69 -8.45 24.17
C TYR A 149 3.35 -7.22 23.53
N SER A 150 2.96 -6.01 23.92
CA SER A 150 3.55 -4.79 23.40
C SER A 150 5.02 -4.67 23.81
N GLY A 151 5.85 -4.14 22.91
CA GLY A 151 7.29 -4.10 23.10
C GLY A 151 8.06 -3.76 21.83
N ARG A 152 9.05 -4.60 21.49
CA ARG A 152 9.93 -4.39 20.34
C ARG A 152 9.19 -4.58 19.02
N PHE A 153 8.47 -5.70 18.90
CA PHE A 153 7.83 -6.13 17.66
C PHE A 153 6.39 -5.66 17.55
N ILE A 154 5.65 -5.59 18.66
CA ILE A 154 4.28 -5.08 18.68
C ILE A 154 4.28 -3.69 19.30
N LYS A 155 3.83 -2.69 18.54
CA LYS A 155 3.73 -1.30 19.01
C LYS A 155 2.29 -0.84 18.83
N VAL A 156 1.70 -0.38 19.93
CA VAL A 156 0.37 0.21 19.93
C VAL A 156 0.50 1.72 20.13
N TYR A 157 -0.23 2.47 19.33
CA TYR A 157 -0.26 3.92 19.35
C TYR A 157 -1.70 4.39 19.53
N SER A 158 -1.94 5.28 20.49
CA SER A 158 -3.23 5.93 20.68
C SER A 158 -3.23 7.29 19.99
N TYR A 159 -4.35 7.63 19.35
CA TYR A 159 -4.59 8.99 18.85
C TYR A 159 -4.72 9.94 20.03
N ASN A 160 -3.86 10.97 20.07
CA ASN A 160 -3.95 12.03 21.06
C ASN A 160 -5.02 13.03 20.60
N ARG A 161 -6.20 12.95 21.21
CA ARG A 161 -7.24 13.99 21.05
C ARG A 161 -6.76 15.25 21.75
N GLN A 162 -6.19 16.18 20.97
CA GLN A 162 -5.92 17.51 21.48
C GLN A 162 -7.25 18.14 21.94
N ASN A 163 -7.26 18.72 23.14
CA ASN A 163 -8.48 19.17 23.82
C ASN A 163 -9.28 20.25 23.05
N GLU A 164 -8.67 20.86 22.03
CA GLU A 164 -9.24 21.97 21.25
C GLU A 164 -10.29 21.51 20.23
N ASP A 165 -10.17 20.30 19.67
CA ASP A 165 -11.15 19.75 18.72
C ASP A 165 -11.62 18.36 19.15
N LYS A 166 -12.74 18.34 19.87
CA LYS A 166 -13.37 17.10 20.37
C LYS A 166 -13.92 16.20 19.26
N MET A 167 -14.11 16.72 18.04
CA MET A 167 -14.61 15.93 16.91
C MET A 167 -13.49 15.32 16.07
N ALA A 168 -12.24 15.77 16.25
CA ALA A 168 -11.10 15.20 15.56
C ALA A 168 -10.85 13.74 15.95
N ALA A 169 -10.59 12.90 14.95
CA ALA A 169 -10.42 11.46 15.14
C ALA A 169 -9.47 10.83 14.10
N LEU A 170 -8.81 9.74 14.48
CA LEU A 170 -8.21 8.80 13.53
C LEU A 170 -9.32 8.07 12.77
N HIS A 171 -9.79 8.63 11.67
CA HIS A 171 -10.86 8.03 10.86
C HIS A 171 -10.35 7.23 9.66
N ALA A 172 -9.05 7.25 9.33
CA ALA A 172 -8.50 6.41 8.28
C ALA A 172 -8.61 4.92 8.66
N LYS A 173 -9.03 4.06 7.73
CA LYS A 173 -8.93 2.60 7.86
C LYS A 173 -7.97 2.09 6.82
N ILE A 174 -6.79 1.74 7.29
CA ILE A 174 -5.69 1.31 6.46
C ILE A 174 -5.08 0.04 7.01
N ILE A 175 -4.60 -0.82 6.12
CA ILE A 175 -3.72 -1.94 6.43
C ILE A 175 -2.57 -1.90 5.43
N VAL A 176 -1.35 -1.79 5.91
CA VAL A 176 -0.13 -1.86 5.11
C VAL A 176 0.64 -3.10 5.52
N VAL A 177 0.98 -3.94 4.54
CA VAL A 177 1.71 -5.19 4.74
C VAL A 177 3.03 -5.16 3.98
N ASP A 178 4.11 -5.49 4.70
CA ASP A 178 5.48 -5.69 4.19
C ASP A 178 6.04 -4.52 3.38
N ASP A 179 5.50 -3.31 3.60
CA ASP A 179 5.76 -2.10 2.82
C ASP A 179 5.59 -2.30 1.31
N LYS A 180 4.69 -3.21 0.92
CA LYS A 180 4.42 -3.61 -0.48
C LYS A 180 2.94 -3.51 -0.85
N LYS A 181 2.04 -3.82 0.08
CA LYS A 181 0.60 -3.78 -0.16
C LYS A 181 -0.05 -2.80 0.81
N ALA A 182 -0.94 -1.96 0.29
CA ALA A 182 -1.76 -1.04 1.08
C ALA A 182 -3.23 -1.27 0.76
N PHE A 183 -4.02 -1.52 1.79
CA PHE A 183 -5.48 -1.56 1.70
C PHE A 183 -6.04 -0.33 2.37
N ILE A 184 -6.75 0.51 1.61
CA ILE A 184 -7.42 1.72 2.11
C ILE A 184 -8.92 1.51 1.92
N SER A 185 -9.70 1.66 2.99
CA SER A 185 -11.13 1.36 2.95
C SER A 185 -11.96 2.27 3.87
N SER A 186 -13.27 2.27 3.64
CA SER A 186 -14.26 2.79 4.59
C SER A 186 -14.58 1.83 5.74
N ALA A 187 -14.29 0.52 5.56
CA ALA A 187 -14.64 -0.52 6.51
C ALA A 187 -13.87 -0.45 7.84
N ASN A 188 -14.60 -0.45 8.95
CA ASN A 188 -14.04 -0.68 10.28
C ASN A 188 -13.64 -2.15 10.50
N LEU A 189 -12.78 -2.40 11.50
CA LEU A 189 -12.40 -3.74 11.96
C LEU A 189 -13.50 -4.33 12.86
N SER A 190 -14.71 -4.41 12.32
CA SER A 190 -15.91 -4.85 13.02
C SER A 190 -16.79 -5.72 12.13
N TYR A 191 -17.77 -6.42 12.71
CA TYR A 191 -18.75 -7.20 11.95
C TYR A 191 -19.41 -6.37 10.84
N HIS A 192 -19.89 -5.18 11.19
CA HIS A 192 -20.53 -4.28 10.24
C HIS A 192 -19.57 -3.84 9.14
N GLY A 193 -18.35 -3.43 9.46
CA GLY A 193 -17.38 -3.02 8.41
C GLY A 193 -16.95 -4.18 7.50
N MET A 194 -16.69 -5.36 8.06
CA MET A 194 -16.11 -6.47 7.31
C MET A 194 -17.14 -7.35 6.59
N LYS A 195 -18.40 -7.34 7.03
CA LYS A 195 -19.45 -8.23 6.49
C LYS A 195 -20.83 -7.57 6.35
N GLY A 196 -21.23 -6.71 7.28
CA GLY A 196 -22.62 -6.25 7.38
C GLY A 196 -23.01 -5.07 6.49
N ASN A 197 -22.14 -4.07 6.37
CA ASN A 197 -22.40 -2.80 5.69
C ASN A 197 -22.10 -2.88 4.19
N ILE A 198 -22.44 -1.80 3.48
CA ILE A 198 -21.88 -1.51 2.16
C ILE A 198 -20.62 -0.69 2.37
N GLU A 199 -19.46 -1.29 2.14
CA GLU A 199 -18.15 -0.65 2.28
C GLU A 199 -17.35 -0.86 1.00
N MET A 200 -16.45 0.08 0.70
CA MET A 200 -15.55 -0.03 -0.44
C MET A 200 -14.12 0.24 0.00
N GLY A 201 -13.18 -0.37 -0.70
CA GLY A 201 -11.77 -0.11 -0.51
C GLY A 201 -10.97 -0.49 -1.75
N ILE A 202 -9.75 0.02 -1.80
CA ILE A 202 -8.80 -0.33 -2.83
C ILE A 202 -7.63 -1.04 -2.18
N LEU A 203 -7.31 -2.23 -2.69
CA LEU A 203 -6.06 -2.93 -2.42
C LEU A 203 -5.06 -2.51 -3.49
N ILE A 204 -3.94 -1.93 -3.09
CA ILE A 204 -2.88 -1.43 -3.97
C ILE A 204 -1.60 -2.23 -3.70
N GLU A 205 -1.01 -2.82 -4.73
CA GLU A 205 0.35 -3.37 -4.69
C GLU A 205 1.34 -2.29 -5.15
N SER A 206 1.84 -1.51 -4.20
CA SER A 206 2.80 -0.43 -4.45
C SER A 206 3.73 -0.23 -3.26
N ILE A 207 5.04 -0.34 -3.52
CA ILE A 207 6.08 -0.05 -2.52
C ILE A 207 6.11 1.43 -2.18
N GLU A 208 5.96 2.30 -3.20
CA GLU A 208 6.00 3.75 -3.02
C GLU A 208 4.86 4.23 -2.12
N LYS A 209 3.60 3.87 -2.43
CA LYS A 209 2.45 4.29 -1.62
C LYS A 209 2.48 3.70 -0.23
N SER A 210 2.87 2.43 -0.10
CA SER A 210 3.02 1.78 1.20
C SER A 210 4.03 2.52 2.08
N LYS A 211 5.21 2.85 1.55
CA LYS A 211 6.22 3.65 2.27
C LYS A 211 5.70 5.05 2.60
N LYS A 212 5.02 5.72 1.68
CA LYS A 212 4.48 7.06 1.91
C LYS A 212 3.44 7.10 3.04
N ILE A 213 2.60 6.07 3.15
CA ILE A 213 1.66 5.91 4.26
C ILE A 213 2.43 5.74 5.58
N GLN A 214 3.44 4.86 5.60
CA GLN A 214 4.27 4.65 6.79
C GLN A 214 4.96 5.94 7.21
N GLU A 215 5.61 6.65 6.29
CA GLU A 215 6.27 7.94 6.54
C GLU A 215 5.30 8.98 7.12
N THR A 216 4.10 9.09 6.55
CA THR A 216 3.04 9.97 7.08
C THR A 216 2.74 9.64 8.53
N LEU A 217 2.53 8.37 8.86
CA LEU A 217 2.31 7.93 10.24
C LEU A 217 3.52 8.17 11.15
N LYS A 218 4.76 8.08 10.64
CA LYS A 218 5.98 8.43 11.40
C LYS A 218 6.00 9.91 11.75
N ILE A 219 5.67 10.78 10.78
CA ILE A 219 5.61 12.23 10.98
C ILE A 219 4.52 12.58 11.99
N LEU A 220 3.35 11.96 11.90
CA LEU A 220 2.27 12.18 12.88
C LEU A 220 2.69 11.79 14.30
N ARG A 221 3.49 10.72 14.46
CA ARG A 221 4.09 10.37 15.77
C ARG A 221 5.11 11.40 16.24
N SER A 222 5.98 11.91 15.36
CA SER A 222 6.99 12.92 15.76
C SER A 222 6.35 14.22 16.25
N HIS A 223 5.14 14.52 15.78
CA HIS A 223 4.33 15.65 16.21
C HIS A 223 3.38 15.34 17.37
N LYS A 224 3.53 14.17 18.02
CA LYS A 224 2.70 13.73 19.16
C LYS A 224 1.19 13.64 18.85
N ILE A 225 0.80 13.53 17.58
CA ILE A 225 -0.58 13.21 17.19
C ILE A 225 -0.92 11.76 17.58
N PHE A 226 0.09 10.89 17.58
CA PHE A 226 -0.01 9.52 18.07
C PHE A 226 1.00 9.28 19.18
N GLU A 227 0.50 8.83 20.32
CA GLU A 227 1.31 8.51 21.49
C GLU A 227 1.46 6.99 21.63
N LYS A 228 2.68 6.56 21.92
CA LYS A 228 2.96 5.13 22.09
C LYS A 228 2.41 4.66 23.43
N TYR A 229 1.67 3.56 23.42
CA TYR A 229 1.32 2.84 24.65
C TYR A 229 2.60 2.27 25.27
N THR A 230 2.79 2.54 26.57
CA THR A 230 3.94 2.11 27.37
C THR A 230 3.49 1.24 28.52
#